data_AF-A0A6N9D2B7-F1
#
_entry.id   AF-A0A6N9D2B7-F1
#
_cell.length_a   1.000
_cell.length_b   1.000
_cell.length_c   1.000
_cell.angle_alpha   90.00
_cell.angle_beta   90.00
_cell.angle_gamma   90.00
#
_symmetry.space_group_name_H-M   'P 1'
#
loop_
_entity.id
_entity.type
_entity.pdbx_description
1 polymer ?
#
loop_
_entity_poly.entity_id
_entity_poly.type
_entity_poly.pdbx_seq_one_letter_code
_entity_poly.pdbx_strand_id
1 'polypeptide(L)'
;MKNVLLQWYEQEGLISVLDEVQSSDISDRIKHDTSLLVLERAVKDTPFSAFEYAVRVQIERPSHDPLVFGVLGAWADFDPQSAMEHLDELTDPFLLRMGTRIVVARWATQDPNYVLENLEDFPPDQRQEATSIALRVLAVSNPTEAAKRALDEFQFSSHNPALRSVMGVWVQLDPTSAIDWVEQNGKNDWEKYALAAVLTESLVSIESQRERAFDIARNVSDMDWGEVEYVGLEAEVIASIARWGSLETALKLLPEVRPGNTRAVAIAGIAGVLIEENRTSEAFNLGLELPLDDQFKFFPEIANSWARADPDGLMGSIDDIADEKLRSLFALQVLVGYASNNFTDEQFETLQQYLNESDRAVFESQR
;
A
#
# COMPACT_ATOMS: atom_id res chain seq x y z
N MET A 1 -39.49 3.84 -15.29
CA MET A 1 -38.79 2.92 -16.21
C MET A 1 -38.50 1.57 -15.54
N LYS A 2 -37.74 1.52 -14.44
CA LYS A 2 -37.47 0.29 -13.66
C LYS A 2 -38.69 -0.62 -13.44
N ASN A 3 -39.77 -0.12 -12.85
CA ASN A 3 -40.95 -0.95 -12.55
C ASN A 3 -41.63 -1.52 -13.82
N VAL A 4 -41.58 -0.79 -14.94
CA VAL A 4 -42.16 -1.25 -16.21
C VAL A 4 -41.32 -2.38 -16.80
N LEU A 5 -39.99 -2.26 -16.75
CA LEU A 5 -39.07 -3.31 -17.20
C LEU A 5 -39.21 -4.60 -16.37
N LEU A 6 -39.36 -4.48 -15.05
CA LEU A 6 -39.54 -5.65 -14.19
C LEU A 6 -40.89 -6.33 -14.42
N GLN A 7 -41.96 -5.57 -14.62
CA GLN A 7 -43.27 -6.13 -15.00
C GLN A 7 -43.24 -6.80 -16.37
N TRP A 8 -42.48 -6.25 -17.31
CA TRP A 8 -42.33 -6.85 -18.62
C TRP A 8 -41.53 -8.15 -18.57
N TYR A 9 -40.46 -8.20 -17.77
CA TYR A 9 -39.74 -9.45 -17.46
C TYR A 9 -40.67 -10.53 -16.90
N GLU A 10 -41.56 -10.16 -15.97
CA GLU A 10 -42.54 -11.10 -15.40
C GLU A 10 -43.56 -11.64 -16.43
N GLN A 11 -43.79 -10.92 -17.53
CA GLN A 11 -44.76 -11.31 -18.56
C GLN A 11 -44.13 -12.10 -19.72
N GLU A 12 -42.98 -11.65 -20.21
CA GLU A 12 -42.37 -12.12 -21.47
C GLU A 12 -41.10 -12.96 -21.24
N GLY A 13 -40.57 -13.00 -20.01
CA GLY A 13 -39.39 -13.77 -19.65
C GLY A 13 -38.05 -13.08 -19.96
N LEU A 14 -36.98 -13.66 -19.43
CA LEU A 14 -35.64 -13.06 -19.40
C LEU A 14 -35.06 -12.71 -20.77
N ILE A 15 -35.02 -13.69 -21.68
CA ILE A 15 -34.34 -13.57 -22.97
C ILE A 15 -35.04 -12.53 -23.87
N SER A 16 -36.38 -12.53 -23.89
CA SER A 16 -37.18 -11.60 -24.70
C SER A 16 -36.88 -10.14 -24.34
N VAL A 17 -36.89 -9.81 -23.04
CA VAL A 17 -36.61 -8.46 -22.56
C VAL A 17 -35.18 -8.04 -22.87
N LEU A 18 -34.21 -8.94 -22.67
CA LEU A 18 -32.80 -8.61 -22.87
C LEU A 18 -32.45 -8.45 -24.36
N ASP A 19 -32.97 -9.28 -25.25
CA ASP A 19 -32.76 -9.16 -26.69
C ASP A 19 -33.30 -7.82 -27.24
N GLU A 20 -34.47 -7.38 -26.76
CA GLU A 20 -35.05 -6.09 -27.15
C GLU A 20 -34.26 -4.90 -26.57
N VAL A 21 -33.76 -5.00 -25.33
CA VAL A 21 -32.84 -3.98 -24.78
C VAL A 21 -31.57 -3.90 -25.65
N GLN A 22 -31.02 -5.02 -26.09
CA GLN A 22 -29.82 -5.04 -26.92
C GLN A 22 -30.06 -4.54 -28.35
N SER A 23 -31.24 -4.78 -28.91
CA SER A 23 -31.62 -4.34 -30.27
C SER A 23 -32.01 -2.87 -30.35
N SER A 24 -32.41 -2.26 -29.23
CA SER A 24 -32.88 -0.88 -29.16
C SER A 24 -31.84 0.16 -29.57
N ASP A 25 -32.29 1.29 -30.12
CA ASP A 25 -31.45 2.43 -30.52
C ASP A 25 -31.17 3.37 -29.32
N ILE A 26 -30.59 2.80 -28.26
CA ILE A 26 -30.14 3.51 -27.06
C ILE A 26 -28.64 3.34 -26.86
N SER A 27 -28.02 4.18 -26.03
CA SER A 27 -26.57 4.11 -25.80
C SER A 27 -26.15 2.82 -25.09
N ASP A 28 -24.93 2.35 -25.36
CA ASP A 28 -24.39 1.10 -24.77
C ASP A 28 -24.40 1.10 -23.25
N ARG A 29 -24.16 2.27 -22.62
CA ARG A 29 -24.27 2.44 -21.17
C ARG A 29 -25.68 2.15 -20.68
N ILE A 30 -26.72 2.68 -21.36
CA ILE A 30 -28.11 2.43 -20.96
C ILE A 30 -28.47 0.96 -21.20
N LYS A 31 -27.99 0.36 -22.29
CA LYS A 31 -28.17 -1.09 -22.55
C LYS A 31 -27.57 -1.92 -21.42
N HIS A 32 -26.34 -1.60 -21.01
CA HIS A 32 -25.65 -2.26 -19.92
C HIS A 32 -26.44 -2.15 -18.60
N ASP A 33 -26.71 -0.92 -18.15
CA ASP A 33 -27.38 -0.68 -16.86
C ASP A 33 -28.79 -1.29 -16.81
N THR A 34 -29.50 -1.28 -17.94
CA THR A 34 -30.84 -1.89 -18.06
C THR A 34 -30.75 -3.41 -18.04
N SER A 35 -29.78 -3.99 -18.75
CA SER A 35 -29.56 -5.45 -18.76
C SER A 35 -29.20 -5.94 -17.38
N LEU A 36 -28.27 -5.24 -16.69
CA LEU A 36 -27.85 -5.60 -15.34
C LEU A 36 -29.03 -5.59 -14.37
N LEU A 37 -29.85 -4.54 -14.39
CA LEU A 37 -31.05 -4.43 -13.56
C LEU A 37 -32.01 -5.63 -13.74
N VAL A 38 -32.24 -6.06 -14.99
CA VAL A 38 -33.13 -7.19 -15.30
C VAL A 38 -32.49 -8.49 -14.84
N LEU A 39 -31.20 -8.69 -15.11
CA LEU A 39 -30.45 -9.88 -14.73
C LEU A 39 -30.38 -10.05 -13.20
N GLU A 40 -30.08 -8.99 -12.44
CA GLU A 40 -30.05 -9.03 -10.97
C GLU A 40 -31.40 -9.40 -10.36
N ARG A 41 -32.51 -8.99 -10.99
CA ARG A 41 -33.85 -9.44 -10.56
C ARG A 41 -34.08 -10.91 -10.93
N ALA A 42 -33.66 -11.30 -12.12
CA ALA A 42 -33.85 -12.65 -12.65
C ALA A 42 -33.07 -13.70 -11.88
N VAL A 43 -31.96 -13.31 -11.24
CA VAL A 43 -31.17 -14.17 -10.34
C VAL A 43 -32.02 -14.87 -9.27
N LYS A 44 -33.08 -14.22 -8.78
CA LYS A 44 -33.95 -14.81 -7.76
C LYS A 44 -34.86 -15.93 -8.28
N ASP A 45 -35.11 -15.96 -9.59
CA ASP A 45 -36.03 -16.91 -10.21
C ASP A 45 -35.26 -17.96 -11.05
N THR A 46 -34.24 -17.51 -11.78
CA THR A 46 -33.46 -18.28 -12.76
C THR A 46 -31.97 -17.86 -12.76
N PRO A 47 -31.24 -18.10 -11.65
CA PRO A 47 -29.87 -17.62 -11.49
C PRO A 47 -28.92 -18.10 -12.57
N PHE A 48 -29.01 -19.39 -12.91
CA PHE A 48 -28.20 -19.99 -13.95
C PHE A 48 -28.40 -19.33 -15.32
N SER A 49 -29.65 -19.10 -15.73
CA SER A 49 -29.96 -18.47 -17.02
C SER A 49 -29.51 -17.01 -17.08
N ALA A 50 -29.60 -16.27 -15.97
CA ALA A 50 -29.07 -14.91 -15.89
C ALA A 50 -27.54 -14.90 -16.02
N PHE A 51 -26.87 -15.82 -15.35
CA PHE A 51 -25.42 -15.98 -15.43
C PHE A 51 -24.96 -16.39 -16.84
N GLU A 52 -25.56 -17.41 -17.43
CA GLU A 52 -25.26 -17.88 -18.79
C GLU A 52 -25.42 -16.74 -19.82
N TYR A 53 -26.49 -15.96 -19.71
CA TYR A 53 -26.70 -14.79 -20.57
C TYR A 53 -25.55 -13.77 -20.40
N ALA A 54 -25.18 -13.45 -19.17
CA ALA A 54 -24.12 -12.48 -18.89
C ALA A 54 -22.75 -12.96 -19.40
N VAL A 55 -22.44 -14.26 -19.27
CA VAL A 55 -21.23 -14.88 -19.83
C VAL A 55 -21.24 -14.80 -21.35
N ARG A 56 -22.36 -15.14 -22.00
CA ARG A 56 -22.49 -15.05 -23.46
C ARG A 56 -22.24 -13.63 -23.96
N VAL A 57 -22.87 -12.63 -23.34
CA VAL A 57 -22.66 -11.22 -23.70
C VAL A 57 -21.20 -10.83 -23.56
N GLN A 58 -20.51 -11.25 -22.49
CA GLN A 58 -19.09 -10.95 -22.32
C GLN A 58 -18.21 -11.60 -23.39
N ILE A 59 -18.53 -12.80 -23.86
CA ILE A 59 -17.82 -13.48 -24.95
C ILE A 59 -18.05 -12.74 -26.28
N GLU A 60 -19.30 -12.37 -26.57
CA GLU A 60 -19.67 -11.69 -27.82
C GLU A 60 -19.20 -10.24 -27.87
N ARG A 61 -19.17 -9.56 -26.72
CA ARG A 61 -18.85 -8.14 -26.56
C ARG A 61 -18.04 -7.91 -25.28
N PRO A 62 -16.73 -8.20 -25.31
CA PRO A 62 -15.89 -8.02 -24.14
C PRO A 62 -15.94 -6.57 -23.62
N SER A 63 -16.30 -6.39 -22.34
CA SER A 63 -16.26 -5.09 -21.66
C SER A 63 -15.32 -5.13 -20.46
N HIS A 64 -14.88 -3.94 -20.04
CA HIS A 64 -14.14 -3.75 -18.79
C HIS A 64 -15.03 -3.81 -17.54
N ASP A 65 -16.33 -3.60 -17.69
CA ASP A 65 -17.36 -3.74 -16.65
C ASP A 65 -18.35 -4.82 -17.12
N PRO A 66 -18.07 -6.10 -16.87
CA PRO A 66 -18.86 -7.19 -17.42
C PRO A 66 -20.09 -7.45 -16.56
N LEU A 67 -21.26 -7.62 -17.21
CA LEU A 67 -22.53 -7.94 -16.56
C LEU A 67 -22.42 -9.13 -15.60
N VAL A 68 -21.53 -10.09 -15.91
CA VAL A 68 -21.31 -11.31 -15.13
C VAL A 68 -20.93 -11.03 -13.69
N PHE A 69 -20.18 -9.95 -13.41
CA PHE A 69 -19.77 -9.59 -12.06
C PHE A 69 -20.94 -9.12 -11.20
N GLY A 70 -21.84 -8.31 -11.77
CA GLY A 70 -23.06 -7.89 -11.09
C GLY A 70 -24.02 -9.06 -10.85
N VAL A 71 -24.17 -9.95 -11.84
CA VAL A 71 -24.98 -11.18 -11.70
C VAL A 71 -24.43 -12.11 -10.62
N LEU A 72 -23.12 -12.38 -10.60
CA LEU A 72 -22.49 -13.18 -9.54
C LEU A 72 -22.64 -12.55 -8.16
N GLY A 73 -22.53 -11.22 -8.07
CA GLY A 73 -22.78 -10.51 -6.81
C GLY A 73 -24.21 -10.71 -6.30
N ALA A 74 -25.20 -10.50 -7.17
CA ALA A 74 -26.60 -10.71 -6.82
C ALA A 74 -26.93 -12.18 -6.52
N TRP A 75 -26.28 -13.12 -7.24
CA TRP A 75 -26.46 -14.54 -7.00
C TRP A 75 -25.87 -14.92 -5.66
N ALA A 76 -24.67 -14.46 -5.35
CA ALA A 76 -24.04 -14.73 -4.06
C ALA A 76 -24.77 -14.06 -2.88
N ASP A 77 -25.44 -12.92 -3.09
CA ASP A 77 -26.33 -12.32 -2.08
C ASP A 77 -27.55 -13.22 -1.74
N PHE A 78 -27.93 -14.15 -2.63
CA PHE A 78 -29.07 -15.05 -2.46
C PHE A 78 -28.67 -16.49 -2.11
N ASP A 79 -27.71 -17.05 -2.85
CA ASP A 79 -27.22 -18.42 -2.73
C ASP A 79 -25.72 -18.45 -3.14
N PRO A 80 -24.81 -18.13 -2.21
CA PRO A 80 -23.38 -18.04 -2.50
C PRO A 80 -22.73 -19.40 -2.79
N GLN A 81 -23.30 -20.48 -2.24
CA GLN A 81 -22.84 -21.83 -2.56
C GLN A 81 -23.12 -22.18 -4.02
N SER A 82 -24.36 -22.00 -4.46
CA SER A 82 -24.72 -22.26 -5.86
C SER A 82 -23.95 -21.34 -6.82
N ALA A 83 -23.74 -20.08 -6.45
CA ALA A 83 -22.90 -19.17 -7.24
C ALA A 83 -21.44 -19.68 -7.36
N MET A 84 -20.85 -20.19 -6.27
CA MET A 84 -19.49 -20.75 -6.25
C MET A 84 -19.37 -22.00 -7.15
N GLU A 85 -20.34 -22.90 -7.08
CA GLU A 85 -20.36 -24.16 -7.86
C GLU A 85 -20.36 -23.93 -9.38
N HIS A 86 -20.84 -22.77 -9.85
CA HIS A 86 -20.94 -22.45 -11.28
C HIS A 86 -19.81 -21.52 -11.78
N LEU A 87 -18.84 -21.15 -10.93
CA LEU A 87 -17.74 -20.28 -11.34
C LEU A 87 -16.83 -20.91 -12.40
N ASP A 88 -16.70 -22.24 -12.43
CA ASP A 88 -15.86 -22.97 -13.39
C ASP A 88 -16.34 -22.83 -14.85
N GLU A 89 -17.55 -22.32 -15.07
CA GLU A 89 -18.04 -21.95 -16.40
C GLU A 89 -17.33 -20.71 -16.96
N LEU A 90 -16.70 -19.91 -16.09
CA LEU A 90 -15.81 -18.83 -16.48
C LEU A 90 -14.45 -19.40 -16.91
N THR A 91 -14.37 -19.80 -18.18
CA THR A 91 -13.12 -20.34 -18.75
C THR A 91 -12.00 -19.29 -18.91
N ASP A 92 -12.33 -17.99 -18.88
CA ASP A 92 -11.34 -16.92 -18.86
C ASP A 92 -10.73 -16.78 -17.45
N PRO A 93 -9.40 -16.90 -17.29
CA PRO A 93 -8.76 -16.88 -15.97
C PRO A 93 -8.95 -15.57 -15.19
N PHE A 94 -9.10 -14.43 -15.88
CA PHE A 94 -9.34 -13.15 -15.23
C PHE A 94 -10.78 -13.07 -14.70
N LEU A 95 -11.77 -13.47 -15.51
CA LEU A 95 -13.17 -13.53 -15.09
C LEU A 95 -13.35 -14.51 -13.92
N LEU A 96 -12.73 -15.69 -13.98
CA LEU A 96 -12.79 -16.68 -12.90
C LEU A 96 -12.26 -16.11 -11.58
N ARG A 97 -11.06 -15.51 -11.61
CA ARG A 97 -10.44 -14.90 -10.42
C ARG A 97 -11.31 -13.79 -9.84
N MET A 98 -11.77 -12.87 -10.67
CA MET A 98 -12.60 -11.74 -10.23
C MET A 98 -13.99 -12.18 -9.76
N GLY A 99 -14.62 -13.12 -10.47
CA GLY A 99 -15.90 -13.70 -10.11
C GLY A 99 -15.84 -14.40 -8.76
N THR A 100 -14.81 -15.23 -8.54
CA THR A 100 -14.59 -15.89 -7.25
C THR A 100 -14.42 -14.87 -6.13
N ARG A 101 -13.57 -13.84 -6.33
CA ARG A 101 -13.41 -12.74 -5.36
C ARG A 101 -14.73 -12.07 -4.99
N ILE A 102 -15.61 -11.85 -5.97
CA ILE A 102 -16.94 -11.25 -5.76
C ILE A 102 -17.81 -12.18 -4.92
N VAL A 103 -17.93 -13.46 -5.30
CA VAL A 103 -18.76 -14.44 -4.59
C VAL A 103 -18.26 -14.61 -3.16
N VAL A 104 -16.94 -14.78 -2.96
CA VAL A 104 -16.31 -14.88 -1.63
C VAL A 104 -16.63 -13.65 -0.78
N ALA A 105 -16.51 -12.44 -1.35
CA ALA A 105 -16.79 -11.22 -0.60
C ALA A 105 -18.25 -11.14 -0.15
N ARG A 106 -19.21 -11.50 -1.02
CA ARG A 106 -20.63 -11.55 -0.65
C ARG A 106 -20.92 -12.63 0.38
N TRP A 107 -20.33 -13.81 0.23
CA TRP A 107 -20.47 -14.89 1.19
C TRP A 107 -19.92 -14.47 2.55
N ALA A 108 -18.71 -13.92 2.59
CA ALA A 108 -18.09 -13.46 3.82
C ALA A 108 -18.93 -12.37 4.54
N THR A 109 -19.65 -11.51 3.81
CA THR A 109 -20.56 -10.53 4.45
C THR A 109 -21.78 -11.16 5.12
N GLN A 110 -22.16 -12.37 4.73
CA GLN A 110 -23.25 -13.12 5.35
C GLN A 110 -22.74 -14.03 6.46
N ASP A 111 -21.68 -14.81 6.18
CA ASP A 111 -21.06 -15.74 7.10
C ASP A 111 -19.55 -15.86 6.83
N PRO A 112 -18.72 -15.03 7.49
CA PRO A 112 -17.28 -15.09 7.32
C PRO A 112 -16.66 -16.36 7.95
N ASN A 113 -17.31 -16.98 8.94
CA ASN A 113 -16.79 -18.20 9.57
C ASN A 113 -16.92 -19.38 8.61
N TYR A 114 -18.05 -19.49 7.90
CA TYR A 114 -18.21 -20.52 6.88
C TYR A 114 -17.09 -20.46 5.84
N VAL A 115 -16.75 -19.26 5.33
CA VAL A 115 -15.65 -19.10 4.35
C VAL A 115 -14.31 -19.55 4.95
N LEU A 116 -14.03 -19.22 6.22
CA LEU A 116 -12.78 -19.59 6.89
C LEU A 116 -12.68 -21.09 7.20
N GLU A 117 -13.81 -21.74 7.48
CA GLU A 117 -13.87 -23.16 7.84
C GLU A 117 -13.88 -24.08 6.60
N ASN A 118 -14.32 -23.56 5.44
CA ASN A 118 -14.46 -24.33 4.20
C ASN A 118 -13.51 -23.83 3.10
N LEU A 119 -12.29 -23.40 3.47
CA LEU A 119 -11.29 -22.90 2.50
C LEU A 119 -10.91 -23.93 1.43
N GLU A 120 -11.17 -25.21 1.66
CA GLU A 120 -10.90 -26.28 0.69
C GLU A 120 -11.83 -26.23 -0.54
N ASP A 121 -13.02 -25.62 -0.39
CA ASP A 121 -14.01 -25.45 -1.46
C ASP A 121 -13.59 -24.41 -2.49
N PHE A 122 -12.55 -23.61 -2.19
CA PHE A 122 -12.03 -22.59 -3.08
C PHE A 122 -10.78 -23.08 -3.83
N PRO A 123 -10.54 -22.58 -5.06
CA PRO A 123 -9.34 -22.89 -5.83
C PRO A 123 -8.05 -22.66 -5.01
N PRO A 124 -7.06 -23.58 -5.05
CA PRO A 124 -5.86 -23.47 -4.21
C PRO A 124 -5.13 -22.14 -4.30
N ASP A 125 -5.07 -21.51 -5.48
CA ASP A 125 -4.41 -20.22 -5.70
C ASP A 125 -5.21 -19.01 -5.18
N GLN A 126 -6.45 -19.23 -4.72
CA GLN A 126 -7.36 -18.19 -4.24
C GLN A 126 -7.69 -18.29 -2.76
N ARG A 127 -7.33 -19.40 -2.09
CA ARG A 127 -7.61 -19.61 -0.66
C ARG A 127 -7.06 -18.48 0.21
N GLN A 128 -5.84 -18.01 -0.07
CA GLN A 128 -5.23 -16.92 0.69
C GLN A 128 -6.02 -15.60 0.56
N GLU A 129 -6.53 -15.30 -0.64
CA GLU A 129 -7.37 -14.13 -0.88
C GLU A 129 -8.72 -14.29 -0.16
N ALA A 130 -9.32 -15.49 -0.22
CA ALA A 130 -10.57 -15.77 0.48
C ALA A 130 -10.44 -15.64 2.00
N THR A 131 -9.37 -16.19 2.58
CA THR A 131 -9.02 -15.99 3.99
C THR A 131 -8.92 -14.51 4.34
N SER A 132 -8.20 -13.73 3.53
CA SER A 132 -7.99 -12.30 3.79
C SER A 132 -9.30 -11.50 3.71
N ILE A 133 -10.19 -11.85 2.77
CA ILE A 133 -11.51 -11.23 2.64
C ILE A 133 -12.39 -11.58 3.85
N ALA A 134 -12.49 -12.85 4.20
CA ALA A 134 -13.33 -13.30 5.30
C ALA A 134 -12.88 -12.76 6.65
N LEU A 135 -11.57 -12.77 6.94
CA LEU A 135 -11.02 -12.16 8.16
C LEU A 135 -11.26 -10.66 8.22
N ARG A 136 -11.13 -9.95 7.08
CA ARG A 136 -11.40 -8.51 7.02
C ARG A 136 -12.87 -8.20 7.31
N VAL A 137 -13.80 -9.02 6.81
CA VAL A 137 -15.22 -8.86 7.10
C VAL A 137 -15.53 -9.20 8.55
N LEU A 138 -14.97 -10.28 9.08
CA LEU A 138 -15.08 -10.64 10.49
C LEU A 138 -14.53 -9.53 11.39
N ALA A 139 -13.47 -8.84 10.97
CA ALA A 139 -12.88 -7.76 11.75
C ALA A 139 -13.81 -6.56 11.96
N VAL A 140 -14.82 -6.37 11.11
CA VAL A 140 -15.81 -5.31 11.27
C VAL A 140 -16.74 -5.57 12.47
N SER A 141 -17.09 -6.84 12.72
CA SER A 141 -18.02 -7.23 13.78
C SER A 141 -17.33 -7.79 15.03
N ASN A 142 -16.20 -8.47 14.87
CA ASN A 142 -15.42 -9.10 15.93
C ASN A 142 -13.91 -9.07 15.61
N PRO A 143 -13.26 -7.91 15.75
CA PRO A 143 -11.84 -7.75 15.41
C PRO A 143 -10.90 -8.62 16.25
N THR A 144 -11.22 -8.84 17.53
CA THR A 144 -10.43 -9.72 18.42
C THR A 144 -10.37 -11.15 17.90
N GLU A 145 -11.51 -11.71 17.46
CA GLU A 145 -11.54 -13.05 16.89
C GLU A 145 -10.82 -13.12 15.55
N ALA A 146 -11.06 -12.13 14.66
CA ALA A 146 -10.36 -12.06 13.38
C ALA A 146 -8.84 -12.01 13.56
N ALA A 147 -8.34 -11.23 14.51
CA ALA A 147 -6.92 -11.10 14.78
C ALA A 147 -6.32 -12.40 15.34
N LYS A 148 -7.04 -13.09 16.25
CA LYS A 148 -6.63 -14.41 16.75
C LYS A 148 -6.53 -15.45 15.64
N ARG A 149 -7.54 -15.55 14.78
CA ARG A 149 -7.51 -16.48 13.64
C ARG A 149 -6.36 -16.16 12.68
N ALA A 150 -6.17 -14.88 12.35
CA ALA A 150 -5.06 -14.44 11.52
C ALA A 150 -3.68 -14.80 12.11
N LEU A 151 -3.55 -14.75 13.44
CA LEU A 151 -2.32 -15.05 14.18
C LEU A 151 -2.05 -16.56 14.31
N ASP A 152 -3.06 -17.32 14.73
CA ASP A 152 -2.90 -18.72 15.17
C ASP A 152 -3.15 -19.75 14.06
N GLU A 153 -4.15 -19.52 13.20
CA GLU A 153 -4.61 -20.53 12.24
C GLU A 153 -3.89 -20.42 10.88
N PHE A 154 -3.51 -19.21 10.48
CA PHE A 154 -3.00 -18.93 9.14
C PHE A 154 -1.48 -18.63 9.08
N GLN A 155 -0.75 -19.11 10.09
CA GLN A 155 0.69 -18.97 10.29
C GLN A 155 1.16 -17.54 10.60
N PHE A 156 1.96 -17.42 11.64
CA PHE A 156 2.53 -16.15 12.05
C PHE A 156 3.62 -15.68 11.07
N SER A 157 3.42 -14.49 10.50
CA SER A 157 4.45 -13.77 9.75
C SER A 157 4.17 -12.27 9.81
N SER A 158 5.22 -11.46 9.96
CA SER A 158 5.14 -9.99 9.80
C SER A 158 4.63 -9.58 8.41
N HIS A 159 4.70 -10.48 7.44
CA HIS A 159 4.21 -10.32 6.07
C HIS A 159 2.87 -11.00 5.84
N ASN A 160 2.19 -11.51 6.88
CA ASN A 160 0.88 -12.12 6.74
C ASN A 160 -0.14 -11.05 6.29
N PRO A 161 -0.63 -11.10 5.04
CA PRO A 161 -1.49 -10.06 4.49
C PRO A 161 -2.88 -10.05 5.14
N ALA A 162 -3.33 -11.18 5.68
CA ALA A 162 -4.57 -11.27 6.43
C ALA A 162 -4.45 -10.52 7.78
N LEU A 163 -3.38 -10.74 8.53
CA LEU A 163 -3.15 -10.02 9.80
C LEU A 163 -3.07 -8.50 9.59
N ARG A 164 -2.35 -8.05 8.54
CA ARG A 164 -2.30 -6.63 8.18
C ARG A 164 -3.68 -6.07 7.81
N SER A 165 -4.45 -6.83 7.02
CA SER A 165 -5.81 -6.42 6.64
C SER A 165 -6.75 -6.29 7.84
N VAL A 166 -6.68 -7.25 8.79
CA VAL A 166 -7.45 -7.22 10.04
C VAL A 166 -7.04 -6.03 10.90
N MET A 167 -5.73 -5.85 11.12
CA MET A 167 -5.22 -4.75 11.93
C MET A 167 -5.59 -3.39 11.36
N GLY A 168 -5.52 -3.23 10.03
CA GLY A 168 -5.95 -2.03 9.34
C GLY A 168 -7.42 -1.70 9.59
N VAL A 169 -8.32 -2.68 9.51
CA VAL A 169 -9.75 -2.47 9.84
C VAL A 169 -9.94 -2.16 11.30
N TRP A 170 -9.29 -2.91 12.20
CA TRP A 170 -9.45 -2.72 13.63
C TRP A 170 -8.99 -1.32 14.07
N VAL A 171 -7.80 -0.90 13.64
CA VAL A 171 -7.25 0.42 13.97
C VAL A 171 -8.13 1.56 13.47
N GLN A 172 -8.79 1.41 12.31
CA GLN A 172 -9.72 2.41 11.79
C GLN A 172 -11.03 2.50 12.59
N LEU A 173 -11.48 1.39 13.17
CA LEU A 173 -12.72 1.35 13.97
C LEU A 173 -12.49 1.73 15.43
N ASP A 174 -11.43 1.19 16.04
CA ASP A 174 -11.08 1.37 17.45
C ASP A 174 -9.56 1.17 17.65
N PRO A 175 -8.76 2.23 17.45
CA PRO A 175 -7.31 2.15 17.60
C PRO A 175 -6.88 1.82 19.02
N THR A 176 -7.63 2.26 20.03
CA THR A 176 -7.30 2.02 21.44
C THR A 176 -7.37 0.52 21.76
N SER A 177 -8.48 -0.14 21.41
CA SER A 177 -8.62 -1.58 21.64
C SER A 177 -7.62 -2.40 20.82
N ALA A 178 -7.27 -1.95 19.61
CA ALA A 178 -6.25 -2.60 18.78
C ALA A 178 -4.86 -2.54 19.42
N ILE A 179 -4.48 -1.38 19.97
CA ILE A 179 -3.24 -1.18 20.72
C ILE A 179 -3.23 -2.10 21.95
N ASP A 180 -4.29 -2.06 22.76
CA ASP A 180 -4.41 -2.88 23.98
C ASP A 180 -4.28 -4.37 23.66
N TRP A 181 -4.86 -4.82 22.55
CA TRP A 181 -4.75 -6.21 22.12
C TRP A 181 -3.31 -6.56 21.73
N VAL A 182 -2.64 -5.75 20.91
CA VAL A 182 -1.24 -6.02 20.51
C VAL A 182 -0.30 -6.04 21.72
N GLU A 183 -0.49 -5.16 22.69
CA GLU A 183 0.31 -5.12 23.93
C GLU A 183 0.15 -6.39 24.79
N GLN A 184 -0.99 -7.09 24.66
CA GLN A 184 -1.32 -8.29 25.43
C GLN A 184 -1.08 -9.62 24.70
N ASN A 185 -0.67 -9.58 23.42
CA ASN A 185 -0.51 -10.77 22.58
C ASN A 185 0.93 -10.93 22.06
N GLY A 186 1.23 -12.09 21.47
CA GLY A 186 2.57 -12.49 21.00
C GLY A 186 3.26 -13.46 21.96
N LYS A 187 3.64 -14.64 21.46
CA LYS A 187 4.15 -15.77 22.25
C LYS A 187 5.64 -15.67 22.58
N ASN A 188 6.37 -14.90 21.79
CA ASN A 188 7.81 -14.63 21.93
C ASN A 188 8.09 -13.19 21.51
N ASP A 189 9.32 -12.72 21.71
CA ASP A 189 9.64 -11.33 21.44
C ASP A 189 9.50 -11.00 19.96
N TRP A 190 9.93 -11.88 19.04
CA TRP A 190 9.73 -11.66 17.60
C TRP A 190 8.24 -11.50 17.24
N GLU A 191 7.37 -12.26 17.87
CA GLU A 191 5.94 -12.13 17.66
C GLU A 191 5.39 -10.76 18.09
N LYS A 192 5.85 -10.27 19.25
CA LYS A 192 5.51 -8.93 19.72
C LYS A 192 6.02 -7.85 18.78
N TYR A 193 7.25 -8.02 18.26
CA TYR A 193 7.81 -7.11 17.26
C TYR A 193 6.94 -7.02 16.02
N ALA A 194 6.60 -8.15 15.41
CA ALA A 194 5.85 -8.12 14.16
C ALA A 194 4.42 -7.59 14.37
N LEU A 195 3.79 -7.91 15.50
CA LEU A 195 2.48 -7.35 15.85
C LEU A 195 2.55 -5.83 15.98
N ALA A 196 3.57 -5.30 16.66
CA ALA A 196 3.80 -3.88 16.75
C ALA A 196 4.09 -3.25 15.38
N ALA A 197 4.89 -3.90 14.53
CA ALA A 197 5.17 -3.40 13.18
C ALA A 197 3.88 -3.25 12.36
N VAL A 198 3.04 -4.30 12.33
CA VAL A 198 1.75 -4.29 11.63
C VAL A 198 0.78 -3.25 12.20
N LEU A 199 0.75 -3.10 13.53
CA LEU A 199 -0.05 -2.07 14.20
C LEU A 199 0.40 -0.66 13.82
N THR A 200 1.69 -0.39 13.91
CA THR A 200 2.25 0.94 13.62
C THR A 200 2.05 1.35 12.16
N GLU A 201 2.14 0.41 11.20
CA GLU A 201 1.80 0.65 9.79
C GLU A 201 0.39 1.23 9.65
N SER A 202 -0.57 0.69 10.40
CA SER A 202 -1.97 1.13 10.37
C SER A 202 -2.16 2.46 11.11
N LEU A 203 -1.51 2.64 12.28
CA LEU A 203 -1.63 3.85 13.09
C LEU A 203 -1.08 5.10 12.40
N VAL A 204 -0.04 4.97 11.56
CA VAL A 204 0.56 6.11 10.84
C VAL A 204 -0.46 6.83 9.93
N SER A 205 -1.45 6.10 9.41
CA SER A 205 -2.53 6.64 8.59
C SER A 205 -3.51 7.53 9.36
N ILE A 206 -3.54 7.42 10.70
CA ILE A 206 -4.42 8.20 11.58
C ILE A 206 -3.62 9.32 12.22
N GLU A 207 -3.91 10.57 11.85
CA GLU A 207 -3.15 11.75 12.29
C GLU A 207 -2.96 11.82 13.82
N SER A 208 -4.03 11.57 14.58
CA SER A 208 -4.01 11.60 16.04
C SER A 208 -3.23 10.44 16.69
N GLN A 209 -2.80 9.44 15.92
CA GLN A 209 -2.12 8.24 16.42
C GLN A 209 -0.65 8.13 15.98
N ARG A 210 -0.13 9.06 15.18
CA ARG A 210 1.26 9.00 14.67
C ARG A 210 2.31 9.02 15.78
N GLU A 211 2.14 9.90 16.76
CA GLU A 211 3.05 9.96 17.92
C GLU A 211 2.95 8.67 18.76
N ARG A 212 1.73 8.11 18.91
CA ARG A 212 1.52 6.83 19.58
C ARG A 212 2.18 5.66 18.83
N ALA A 213 2.14 5.67 17.49
CA ALA A 213 2.84 4.68 16.67
C ALA A 213 4.35 4.71 16.91
N PHE A 214 4.93 5.91 17.00
CA PHE A 214 6.34 6.09 17.33
C PHE A 214 6.67 5.59 18.74
N ASP A 215 5.85 5.90 19.74
CA ASP A 215 6.05 5.40 21.12
C ASP A 215 6.02 3.87 21.19
N ILE A 216 5.09 3.22 20.49
CA ILE A 216 5.02 1.75 20.42
C ILE A 216 6.28 1.18 19.78
N ALA A 217 6.72 1.77 18.66
CA ALA A 217 7.92 1.35 17.95
C ALA A 217 9.17 1.47 18.82
N ARG A 218 9.29 2.56 19.59
CA ARG A 218 10.38 2.77 20.54
C ARG A 218 10.37 1.74 21.67
N ASN A 219 9.22 1.52 22.31
CA ASN A 219 9.09 0.56 23.42
C ASN A 219 9.50 -0.86 23.00
N VAL A 220 9.09 -1.29 21.82
CA VAL A 220 9.47 -2.61 21.28
C VAL A 220 10.95 -2.65 20.92
N SER A 221 11.49 -1.55 20.41
CA SER A 221 12.90 -1.47 20.08
C SER A 221 13.83 -1.46 21.30
N ASP A 222 13.30 -1.20 22.50
CA ASP A 222 14.02 -1.27 23.78
C ASP A 222 14.05 -2.69 24.40
N MET A 223 13.37 -3.67 23.79
CA MET A 223 13.42 -5.05 24.24
C MET A 223 14.82 -5.67 23.99
N ASP A 224 15.22 -6.64 24.81
CA ASP A 224 16.49 -7.35 24.65
C ASP A 224 16.37 -8.40 23.53
N TRP A 225 16.85 -8.04 22.34
CA TRP A 225 16.81 -8.88 21.14
C TRP A 225 18.03 -9.82 21.01
N GLY A 226 18.92 -9.87 22.00
CA GLY A 226 20.16 -10.65 21.94
C GLY A 226 21.15 -10.11 20.91
N GLU A 227 21.79 -10.99 20.13
CA GLU A 227 22.81 -10.62 19.13
C GLU A 227 22.26 -9.97 17.85
N VAL A 228 20.93 -9.86 17.70
CA VAL A 228 20.33 -9.27 16.50
C VAL A 228 20.22 -7.75 16.67
N GLU A 229 21.12 -7.02 16.04
CA GLU A 229 21.03 -5.58 15.87
C GLU A 229 19.88 -5.28 14.88
N TYR A 230 18.64 -5.32 15.36
CA TYR A 230 17.49 -4.91 14.57
C TYR A 230 17.57 -3.41 14.35
N VAL A 231 17.75 -3.00 13.09
CA VAL A 231 17.46 -1.64 12.64
C VAL A 231 16.02 -1.35 13.06
N GLY A 232 15.88 -0.42 14.00
CA GLY A 232 14.71 -0.34 14.85
C GLY A 232 13.45 0.05 14.06
N LEU A 233 12.34 -0.63 14.36
CA LEU A 233 10.98 -0.25 13.96
C LEU A 233 10.73 1.25 14.13
N GLU A 234 11.37 1.86 15.13
CA GLU A 234 11.43 3.31 15.35
C GLU A 234 11.79 4.12 14.08
N ALA A 235 12.87 3.76 13.38
CA ALA A 235 13.30 4.44 12.16
C ALA A 235 12.33 4.19 11.00
N GLU A 236 11.80 2.97 10.89
CA GLU A 236 10.81 2.60 9.88
C GLU A 236 9.52 3.41 10.06
N VAL A 237 9.04 3.54 11.30
CA VAL A 237 7.85 4.33 11.61
C VAL A 237 8.07 5.81 11.32
N ILE A 238 9.23 6.37 11.65
CA ILE A 238 9.54 7.77 11.33
C ILE A 238 9.56 8.01 9.83
N ALA A 239 10.22 7.14 9.06
CA ALA A 239 10.22 7.23 7.60
C ALA A 239 8.80 7.06 7.01
N SER A 240 7.98 6.18 7.58
CA SER A 240 6.58 5.97 7.18
C SER A 240 5.71 7.19 7.50
N ILE A 241 5.88 7.80 8.68
CA ILE A 241 5.22 9.06 9.04
C ILE A 241 5.60 10.14 8.05
N ALA A 242 6.88 10.26 7.67
CA ALA A 242 7.30 11.26 6.70
C ALA A 242 6.63 11.08 5.33
N ARG A 243 6.61 9.84 4.82
CA ARG A 243 6.13 9.54 3.47
C ARG A 243 4.62 9.51 3.33
N TRP A 244 3.92 8.90 4.28
CA TRP A 244 2.48 8.63 4.17
C TRP A 244 1.63 9.42 5.17
N GLY A 245 2.26 10.00 6.18
CA GLY A 245 1.60 10.73 7.25
C GLY A 245 1.76 12.25 7.13
N SER A 246 2.80 12.76 7.77
CA SER A 246 3.20 14.16 7.79
C SER A 246 4.71 14.24 7.99
N LEU A 247 5.40 14.80 7.00
CA LEU A 247 6.80 15.14 7.07
C LEU A 247 7.12 16.01 8.30
N GLU A 248 6.28 16.98 8.62
CA GLU A 248 6.46 17.85 9.79
C GLU A 248 6.38 17.09 11.11
N THR A 249 5.49 16.09 11.20
CA THR A 249 5.42 15.23 12.40
C THR A 249 6.67 14.36 12.51
N ALA A 250 7.19 13.82 11.39
CA ALA A 250 8.43 13.05 11.40
C ALA A 250 9.63 13.90 11.82
N LEU A 251 9.76 15.12 11.28
CA LEU A 251 10.82 16.07 11.66
C LEU A 251 10.76 16.45 13.14
N LYS A 252 9.55 16.66 13.68
CA LYS A 252 9.34 16.93 15.11
C LYS A 252 9.82 15.77 16.00
N LEU A 253 9.57 14.52 15.57
CA LEU A 253 9.92 13.32 16.35
C LEU A 253 11.36 12.85 16.14
N LEU A 254 12.02 13.24 15.05
CA LEU A 254 13.39 12.83 14.73
C LEU A 254 14.41 13.04 15.87
N PRO A 255 14.40 14.15 16.63
CA PRO A 255 15.31 14.34 17.76
C PRO A 255 15.13 13.32 18.89
N GLU A 256 13.96 12.70 19.01
CA GLU A 256 13.65 11.66 19.99
C GLU A 256 14.13 10.28 19.54
N VAL A 257 14.46 10.11 18.25
CA VAL A 257 14.92 8.84 17.70
C VAL A 257 16.25 8.43 18.33
N ARG A 258 16.39 7.16 18.76
CA ARG A 258 17.61 6.66 19.38
C ARG A 258 18.87 6.99 18.56
N PRO A 259 19.91 7.62 19.17
CA PRO A 259 21.15 7.97 18.47
C PRO A 259 21.87 6.78 17.84
N GLY A 260 22.79 7.06 16.92
CA GLY A 260 23.56 6.05 16.20
C GLY A 260 22.86 5.60 14.92
N ASN A 261 22.99 4.31 14.58
CA ASN A 261 22.50 3.77 13.31
C ASN A 261 20.98 3.96 13.12
N THR A 262 20.16 3.81 14.17
CA THR A 262 18.71 4.01 14.09
C THR A 262 18.35 5.41 13.63
N ARG A 263 18.95 6.45 14.24
CA ARG A 263 18.75 7.84 13.81
C ARG A 263 19.28 8.09 12.40
N ALA A 264 20.41 7.48 12.03
CA ALA A 264 20.95 7.61 10.68
C ALA A 264 19.98 7.07 9.61
N VAL A 265 19.36 5.93 9.86
CA VAL A 265 18.32 5.35 8.99
C VAL A 265 17.07 6.23 8.94
N ALA A 266 16.63 6.78 10.08
CA ALA A 266 15.49 7.70 10.12
C ALA A 266 15.76 8.99 9.33
N ILE A 267 16.95 9.57 9.46
CA ILE A 267 17.41 10.73 8.67
C ILE A 267 17.36 10.41 7.19
N ALA A 268 17.93 9.28 6.76
CA ALA A 268 17.94 8.90 5.35
C ALA A 268 16.52 8.74 4.79
N GLY A 269 15.60 8.17 5.57
CA GLY A 269 14.18 8.04 5.21
C GLY A 269 13.46 9.38 5.04
N ILE A 270 13.63 10.31 6.00
CA ILE A 270 13.05 11.66 5.95
C ILE A 270 13.64 12.47 4.78
N ALA A 271 14.96 12.41 4.62
CA ALA A 271 15.66 13.14 3.57
C ALA A 271 15.19 12.76 2.17
N GLY A 272 14.87 11.48 1.93
CA GLY A 272 14.26 11.04 0.68
C GLY A 272 12.97 11.79 0.37
N VAL A 273 12.09 11.97 1.37
CA VAL A 273 10.83 12.72 1.22
C VAL A 273 11.10 14.22 1.03
N LEU A 274 12.03 14.80 1.79
CA LEU A 274 12.43 16.21 1.61
C LEU A 274 12.92 16.50 0.19
N ILE A 275 13.69 15.59 -0.41
CA ILE A 275 14.18 15.71 -1.78
C ILE A 275 13.01 15.68 -2.78
N GLU A 276 12.06 14.75 -2.61
CA GLU A 276 10.84 14.67 -3.42
C GLU A 276 10.00 15.96 -3.34
N GLU A 277 9.99 16.63 -2.17
CA GLU A 277 9.31 17.91 -1.95
C GLU A 277 10.15 19.15 -2.32
N ASN A 278 11.32 18.99 -2.96
CA ASN A 278 12.27 20.08 -3.29
C ASN A 278 12.82 20.85 -2.07
N ARG A 279 12.78 20.28 -0.87
CA ARG A 279 13.33 20.84 0.38
C ARG A 279 14.77 20.39 0.61
N THR A 280 15.60 20.56 -0.41
CA THR A 280 16.95 19.98 -0.48
C THR A 280 17.93 20.55 0.55
N SER A 281 17.82 21.83 0.91
CA SER A 281 18.63 22.44 1.98
C SER A 281 18.33 21.85 3.35
N GLU A 282 17.08 21.48 3.63
CA GLU A 282 16.71 20.79 4.87
C GLU A 282 17.24 19.34 4.88
N ALA A 283 17.15 18.64 3.74
CA ALA A 283 17.71 17.29 3.59
C ALA A 283 19.24 17.30 3.82
N PHE A 284 19.93 18.32 3.30
CA PHE A 284 21.37 18.50 3.52
C PHE A 284 21.70 18.69 5.01
N ASN A 285 20.97 19.56 5.71
CA ASN A 285 21.20 19.82 7.13
C ASN A 285 21.03 18.54 7.97
N LEU A 286 20.05 17.70 7.66
CA LEU A 286 19.92 16.39 8.31
C LEU A 286 21.11 15.48 7.99
N GLY A 287 21.61 15.51 6.75
CA GLY A 287 22.81 14.78 6.34
C GLY A 287 24.05 15.13 7.18
N LEU A 288 24.21 16.40 7.57
CA LEU A 288 25.32 16.84 8.41
C LEU A 288 25.29 16.22 9.82
N GLU A 289 24.13 15.76 10.30
CA GLU A 289 23.99 15.09 11.59
C GLU A 289 24.42 13.61 11.55
N LEU A 290 24.58 13.02 10.35
CA LEU A 290 24.95 11.62 10.18
C LEU A 290 26.40 11.36 10.62
N PRO A 291 26.74 10.13 11.05
CA PRO A 291 28.12 9.70 11.14
C PRO A 291 28.85 9.87 9.80
N LEU A 292 30.15 10.19 9.83
CA LEU A 292 30.92 10.52 8.63
C LEU A 292 30.81 9.43 7.53
N ASP A 293 30.88 8.15 7.91
CA ASP A 293 30.76 7.03 6.96
C ASP A 293 29.41 7.00 6.23
N ASP A 294 28.34 7.45 6.87
CA ASP A 294 27.00 7.54 6.27
C ASP A 294 26.82 8.82 5.46
N GLN A 295 27.49 9.91 5.85
CA GLN A 295 27.57 11.12 5.04
C GLN A 295 28.17 10.85 3.64
N PHE A 296 29.18 9.99 3.55
CA PHE A 296 29.78 9.57 2.26
C PHE A 296 28.81 8.84 1.32
N LYS A 297 27.77 8.20 1.87
CA LYS A 297 26.70 7.58 1.07
C LYS A 297 25.59 8.57 0.76
N PHE A 298 25.27 9.43 1.73
CA PHE A 298 24.14 10.34 1.69
C PHE A 298 24.34 11.53 0.75
N PHE A 299 25.44 12.27 0.90
CA PHE A 299 25.64 13.52 0.16
C PHE A 299 25.70 13.35 -1.36
N PRO A 300 26.31 12.29 -1.92
CA PRO A 300 26.28 12.04 -3.35
C PRO A 300 24.85 11.87 -3.93
N GLU A 301 23.92 11.27 -3.18
CA GLU A 301 22.53 11.06 -3.61
C GLU A 301 21.77 12.39 -3.74
N ILE A 302 22.08 13.36 -2.87
CA ILE A 302 21.37 14.65 -2.84
C ILE A 302 22.02 15.72 -3.71
N ALA A 303 23.31 15.60 -4.02
CA ALA A 303 24.12 16.60 -4.71
C ALA A 303 23.46 17.10 -6.01
N ASN A 304 23.03 16.17 -6.85
CA ASN A 304 22.42 16.49 -8.14
C ASN A 304 21.03 17.11 -8.02
N SER A 305 20.23 16.64 -7.06
CA SER A 305 18.89 17.20 -6.85
C SER A 305 18.99 18.63 -6.32
N TRP A 306 19.87 18.86 -5.34
CA TRP A 306 20.06 20.18 -4.76
C TRP A 306 20.66 21.18 -5.75
N ALA A 307 21.69 20.76 -6.49
CA ALA A 307 22.30 21.56 -7.55
C ALA A 307 21.30 22.02 -8.62
N ARG A 308 20.21 21.27 -8.84
CA ARG A 308 19.13 21.66 -9.76
C ARG A 308 18.08 22.55 -9.11
N ALA A 309 17.75 22.28 -7.86
CA ALA A 309 16.69 22.98 -7.14
C ALA A 309 17.12 24.37 -6.63
N ASP A 310 18.33 24.46 -6.06
CA ASP A 310 18.84 25.66 -5.41
C ASP A 310 20.39 25.74 -5.49
N PRO A 311 20.94 26.18 -6.64
CA PRO A 311 22.38 26.35 -6.83
C PRO A 311 23.01 27.31 -5.82
N ASP A 312 22.34 28.42 -5.51
CA ASP A 312 22.86 29.44 -4.60
C ASP A 312 22.92 28.94 -3.16
N GLY A 313 21.87 28.24 -2.70
CA GLY A 313 21.86 27.59 -1.40
C GLY A 313 22.95 26.52 -1.26
N LEU A 314 23.15 25.71 -2.31
CA LEU A 314 24.25 24.73 -2.33
C LEU A 314 25.61 25.42 -2.19
N MET A 315 25.85 26.49 -2.96
CA MET A 315 27.11 27.23 -2.89
C MET A 315 27.33 27.87 -1.52
N GLY A 316 26.25 28.29 -0.85
CA GLY A 316 26.31 28.85 0.50
C GLY A 316 26.61 27.83 1.60
N SER A 317 26.37 26.53 1.35
CA SER A 317 26.44 25.48 2.37
C SER A 317 27.49 24.40 2.12
N ILE A 318 28.17 24.40 0.97
CA ILE A 318 29.21 23.40 0.68
C ILE A 318 30.34 23.39 1.72
N ASP A 319 30.64 24.54 2.32
CA ASP A 319 31.65 24.67 3.36
C ASP A 319 31.24 24.05 4.71
N ASP A 320 29.94 23.80 4.91
CA ASP A 320 29.41 23.14 6.11
C ASP A 320 29.80 21.65 6.16
N ILE A 321 30.17 21.04 5.02
CA ILE A 321 30.74 19.70 4.97
C ILE A 321 32.17 19.73 5.56
N ALA A 322 32.32 19.36 6.82
CA ALA A 322 33.59 19.48 7.54
C ALA A 322 34.74 18.63 6.96
N ASP A 323 34.45 17.42 6.45
CA ASP A 323 35.48 16.54 5.89
C ASP A 323 35.85 16.95 4.45
N GLU A 324 37.13 17.24 4.24
CA GLU A 324 37.63 17.74 2.95
C GLU A 324 37.47 16.73 1.81
N LYS A 325 37.57 15.42 2.09
CA LYS A 325 37.41 14.39 1.05
C LYS A 325 35.96 14.27 0.62
N LEU A 326 35.04 14.30 1.58
CA LEU A 326 33.61 14.32 1.33
C LEU A 326 33.19 15.59 0.59
N ARG A 327 33.71 16.75 0.99
CA ARG A 327 33.46 18.02 0.31
C ARG A 327 33.94 18.00 -1.14
N SER A 328 35.14 17.47 -1.39
CA SER A 328 35.68 17.25 -2.73
C SER A 328 34.81 16.32 -3.56
N LEU A 329 34.37 15.19 -2.99
CA LEU A 329 33.47 14.22 -3.65
C LEU A 329 32.11 14.84 -3.98
N PHE A 330 31.54 15.63 -3.07
CA PHE A 330 30.29 16.33 -3.28
C PHE A 330 30.42 17.35 -4.41
N ALA A 331 31.46 18.18 -4.39
CA ALA A 331 31.77 19.13 -5.46
C ALA A 331 31.95 18.44 -6.81
N LEU A 332 32.68 17.30 -6.83
CA LEU A 332 32.85 16.48 -8.02
C LEU A 332 31.51 16.03 -8.59
N GLN A 333 30.58 15.57 -7.74
CA GLN A 333 29.28 15.12 -8.23
C GLN A 333 28.41 16.23 -8.80
N VAL A 334 28.43 17.41 -8.18
CA VAL A 334 27.75 18.60 -8.74
C VAL A 334 28.33 18.96 -10.11
N LEU A 335 29.67 18.95 -10.22
CA LEU A 335 30.42 19.28 -11.43
C LEU A 335 30.18 18.31 -12.59
N VAL A 336 30.26 17.00 -12.32
CA VAL A 336 30.03 15.93 -13.31
C VAL A 336 28.56 15.85 -13.70
N GLY A 337 27.66 16.09 -12.75
CA GLY A 337 26.22 15.98 -12.96
C GLY A 337 25.68 17.06 -13.90
N TYR A 338 25.79 18.35 -13.54
CA TYR A 338 24.94 19.39 -14.13
C TYR A 338 25.54 20.79 -14.20
N ALA A 339 26.85 20.94 -14.05
CA ALA A 339 27.44 22.25 -13.86
C ALA A 339 27.44 23.15 -15.12
N SER A 340 27.03 22.67 -16.30
CA SER A 340 26.93 23.47 -17.53
C SER A 340 25.54 24.06 -17.84
N ASN A 341 24.46 23.73 -17.10
CA ASN A 341 23.11 24.24 -17.41
C ASN A 341 22.48 25.14 -16.32
N ASN A 342 22.94 25.09 -15.06
CA ASN A 342 22.29 25.78 -13.93
C ASN A 342 23.22 26.65 -13.06
N PHE A 343 24.53 26.65 -13.31
CA PHE A 343 25.50 27.44 -12.53
C PHE A 343 26.12 28.55 -13.38
N THR A 344 26.54 29.64 -12.74
CA THR A 344 27.36 30.67 -13.37
C THR A 344 28.81 30.20 -13.54
N ASP A 345 29.57 30.82 -14.44
CA ASP A 345 31.01 30.54 -14.61
C ASP A 345 31.78 30.71 -13.28
N GLU A 346 31.42 31.70 -12.47
CA GLU A 346 32.03 31.94 -11.15
C GLU A 346 31.73 30.80 -10.16
N GLN A 347 30.49 30.31 -10.12
CA GLN A 347 30.14 29.17 -9.28
C GLN A 347 30.83 27.89 -9.74
N PHE A 348 30.93 27.69 -11.05
CA PHE A 348 31.64 26.58 -11.66
C PHE A 348 33.15 26.58 -11.33
N GLU A 349 33.79 27.75 -11.39
CA GLU A 349 35.19 27.92 -10.96
C GLU A 349 35.35 27.68 -9.46
N THR A 350 34.39 28.15 -8.64
CA THR A 350 34.41 27.96 -7.18
C THR A 350 34.28 26.49 -6.81
N LEU A 351 33.35 25.74 -7.42
CA LEU A 351 33.19 24.30 -7.19
C LEU A 351 34.48 23.52 -7.52
N GLN A 352 35.19 23.91 -8.59
CA GLN A 352 36.47 23.29 -8.94
C GLN A 352 37.57 23.54 -7.88
N GLN A 353 37.47 24.58 -7.06
CA GLN A 353 38.46 24.84 -6.00
C GLN A 353 38.36 23.83 -4.86
N TYR A 354 37.20 23.21 -4.66
CA TYR A 354 37.02 22.15 -3.65
C TYR A 354 37.57 20.78 -4.06
N LEU A 355 37.92 20.59 -5.34
CA LEU A 355 38.44 19.31 -5.83
C LEU A 355 39.88 19.07 -5.36
N ASN A 356 40.07 17.95 -4.66
CA ASN A 356 41.39 17.37 -4.40
C ASN A 356 42.04 16.87 -5.72
N GLU A 357 43.31 16.49 -5.66
CA GLU A 357 44.08 16.09 -6.85
C GLU A 357 43.47 14.89 -7.60
N SER A 358 42.98 13.88 -6.87
CA SER A 358 42.36 12.70 -7.49
C SER A 358 41.02 13.02 -8.16
N ASP A 359 40.15 13.78 -7.49
CA ASP A 359 38.82 14.10 -8.00
C ASP A 359 38.91 15.10 -9.16
N ARG A 360 39.90 16.00 -9.15
CA ARG A 360 40.23 16.87 -10.28
C ARG A 360 40.61 16.07 -11.51
N ALA A 361 41.45 15.04 -11.37
CA ALA A 361 41.82 14.18 -12.49
C ALA A 361 40.61 13.42 -13.05
N VAL A 362 39.70 12.96 -12.19
CA VAL A 362 38.43 12.33 -12.61
C VAL A 362 37.57 13.32 -13.40
N PHE A 363 37.38 14.53 -12.87
CA PHE A 363 36.61 15.58 -13.54
C PHE A 363 37.18 15.94 -14.92
N GLU A 364 38.49 16.13 -15.03
CA GLU A 364 39.16 16.45 -16.30
C GLU A 364 39.05 15.31 -17.33
N SER A 365 38.97 14.06 -16.88
CA SER A 365 38.82 12.90 -17.77
C SER A 365 37.41 12.70 -18.34
N GLN A 366 36.41 13.30 -17.70
CA GLN A 366 34.99 13.20 -18.08
C GLN A 366 34.48 14.42 -18.85
N ARG A 367 35.30 15.48 -18.94
CA ARG A 367 35.07 16.70 -19.71
C ARG A 367 35.42 16.50 -21.18
#